data_AF-A0A6N6MHJ7-F1
#
_entry.id   AF-A0A6N6MHJ7-F1
#
_cell.length_a   1.000
_cell.length_b   1.000
_cell.length_c   1.000
_cell.angle_alpha   90.00
_cell.angle_beta   90.00
_cell.angle_gamma   90.00
#
_symmetry.space_group_name_H-M   'P 1'
#
loop_
_entity.id
_entity.type
_entity.pdbx_description
1 polymer ?
#
loop_
_entity_poly.entity_id
_entity_poly.type
_entity_poly.pdbx_seq_one_letter_code
_entity_poly.pdbx_strand_id
1 'polypeptide(L)'
;MKFILKIILVAVVMFVVGITVFIIAFGDHTNRTNFKIYSADKKQCVTIITKGKMRYFINGEHNSVPKTEYIKIDKSGIPLIGDEIGICWKNENYEWEIVNHQGEIIENKLDTLKYKFNTSWEKDKYGIPNTKKYIKPNCGTIGLLNMKTYDETIILEN
;
A
#
# COMPACT_ATOMS: atom_id res chain seq x y z
N MET A 1 -8.47 52.62 -21.08
CA MET A 1 -7.33 51.68 -20.91
C MET A 1 -7.16 51.19 -19.47
N LYS A 2 -6.97 52.07 -18.46
CA LYS A 2 -6.78 51.64 -17.05
C LYS A 2 -7.96 50.87 -16.43
N PHE A 3 -9.20 51.20 -16.80
CA PHE A 3 -10.40 50.52 -16.27
C PHE A 3 -10.58 49.11 -16.83
N ILE A 4 -10.42 48.95 -18.15
CA ILE A 4 -10.46 47.65 -18.83
C ILE A 4 -9.34 46.73 -18.31
N LEU A 5 -8.14 47.28 -18.09
CA LEU A 5 -7.02 46.53 -17.51
C LEU A 5 -7.32 46.01 -16.09
N LYS A 6 -8.02 46.79 -15.25
CA LYS A 6 -8.46 46.35 -13.92
C LYS A 6 -9.48 45.22 -13.99
N ILE A 7 -10.44 45.31 -14.91
CA ILE A 7 -11.45 44.25 -15.10
C ILE A 7 -10.78 42.94 -15.53
N ILE A 8 -9.85 43.01 -16.50
CA ILE A 8 -9.10 41.84 -16.96
C ILE A 8 -8.28 41.25 -15.81
N LEU A 9 -7.59 42.08 -15.01
CA LEU A 9 -6.82 41.62 -13.87
C LEU A 9 -7.69 40.89 -12.84
N VAL A 10 -8.86 41.44 -12.50
CA VAL A 10 -9.80 40.81 -11.56
C VAL A 10 -10.32 39.48 -12.11
N ALA A 11 -10.64 39.41 -13.40
CA ALA A 11 -11.09 38.16 -14.04
C ALA A 11 -10.00 37.07 -14.02
N VAL A 12 -8.74 37.43 -14.28
CA VAL A 12 -7.60 36.49 -14.22
C VAL A 12 -7.39 36.00 -12.79
N VAL A 13 -7.43 36.89 -11.79
CA VAL A 13 -7.29 36.50 -10.38
C VAL A 13 -8.42 35.56 -9.97
N MET A 14 -9.68 35.87 -10.33
CA MET A 14 -10.84 35.02 -10.06
C MET A 14 -10.73 33.65 -10.74
N PHE A 15 -10.22 33.61 -11.98
CA PHE A 15 -10.00 32.36 -12.72
C PHE A 15 -8.91 31.50 -12.08
N VAL A 16 -7.79 32.10 -11.68
CA VAL A 16 -6.72 31.40 -10.95
C VAL A 16 -7.23 30.88 -9.62
N VAL A 17 -7.93 31.69 -8.83
CA VAL A 17 -8.55 31.25 -7.57
C VAL A 17 -9.53 30.11 -7.80
N GLY A 18 -10.36 30.20 -8.85
CA GLY A 18 -11.30 29.15 -9.24
C GLY A 18 -10.62 27.83 -9.59
N ILE A 19 -9.52 27.87 -10.36
CA ILE A 19 -8.70 26.69 -10.67
C ILE A 19 -8.09 26.12 -9.39
N THR A 20 -7.53 26.94 -8.51
CA THR A 20 -6.90 26.46 -7.27
C THR A 20 -7.94 25.78 -6.36
N VAL A 21 -9.14 26.35 -6.21
CA VAL A 21 -10.24 25.74 -5.46
C VAL A 21 -10.69 24.44 -6.13
N PHE A 22 -10.79 24.39 -7.46
CA PHE A 22 -11.13 23.18 -8.20
C PHE A 22 -10.08 22.07 -8.03
N ILE A 23 -8.79 22.41 -8.08
CA ILE A 23 -7.70 21.46 -7.83
C ILE A 23 -7.68 21.01 -6.36
N ILE A 24 -8.06 21.83 -5.39
CA ILE A 24 -8.14 21.40 -3.98
C ILE A 24 -9.38 20.52 -3.74
N ALA A 25 -10.51 20.83 -4.37
CA ALA A 25 -11.78 20.12 -4.18
C ALA A 25 -11.88 18.81 -4.99
N PHE A 26 -11.21 18.75 -6.14
CA PHE A 26 -11.20 17.59 -7.04
C PHE A 26 -9.81 17.02 -7.29
N GLY A 27 -8.78 17.59 -6.65
CA GLY A 27 -7.46 16.98 -6.57
C GLY A 27 -7.59 15.63 -5.87
N ASP A 28 -7.06 14.61 -6.53
CA ASP A 28 -7.20 13.20 -6.20
C ASP A 28 -7.28 12.94 -4.67
N HIS A 29 -8.51 12.80 -4.16
CA HIS A 29 -8.80 12.24 -2.84
C HIS A 29 -8.63 10.72 -2.91
N THR A 30 -7.50 10.26 -3.44
CA THR A 30 -7.24 8.83 -3.58
C THR A 30 -7.28 8.22 -2.19
N ASN A 31 -8.20 7.27 -1.99
CA ASN A 31 -8.30 6.40 -0.82
C ASN A 31 -6.89 6.02 -0.34
N ARG A 32 -6.39 6.72 0.69
CA ARG A 32 -5.04 6.48 1.20
C ARG A 32 -5.02 5.10 1.85
N THR A 33 -4.36 4.19 1.16
CA THR A 33 -4.08 2.80 1.52
C THR A 33 -2.58 2.59 1.72
N ASN A 34 -1.88 3.69 2.05
CA ASN A 34 -0.48 3.63 2.46
C ASN A 34 -0.45 3.44 3.96
N PHE A 35 0.22 2.40 4.42
CA PHE A 35 0.32 2.10 5.85
C PHE A 35 1.62 1.36 6.11
N LYS A 36 1.93 1.22 7.39
CA LYS A 36 3.14 0.56 7.86
C LYS A 36 2.74 -0.60 8.75
N ILE A 37 3.40 -1.73 8.57
CA ILE A 37 3.26 -2.90 9.43
C ILE A 37 4.55 -3.05 10.19
N TYR A 38 4.49 -3.02 11.52
CA TYR A 38 5.63 -3.20 12.39
C TYR A 38 5.64 -4.60 12.98
N SER A 39 6.85 -5.12 13.19
CA SER A 39 7.06 -6.30 14.03
C SER A 39 6.54 -6.04 15.44
N ALA A 40 6.25 -7.10 16.20
CA ALA A 40 5.78 -6.99 17.57
C ALA A 40 6.77 -6.19 18.46
N ASP A 41 8.07 -6.33 18.22
CA ASP A 41 9.13 -5.58 18.91
C ASP A 41 9.39 -4.18 18.33
N LYS A 42 8.66 -3.79 17.27
CA LYS A 42 8.78 -2.54 16.51
C LYS A 42 10.16 -2.27 15.89
N LYS A 43 11.06 -3.25 15.87
CA LYS A 43 12.41 -3.08 15.29
C LYS A 43 12.42 -3.19 13.77
N GLN A 44 11.43 -3.86 13.20
CA GLN A 44 11.30 -4.03 11.76
C GLN A 44 9.96 -3.47 11.29
N CYS A 45 9.93 -3.00 10.05
CA CYS A 45 8.78 -2.37 9.45
C CYS A 45 8.71 -2.75 7.97
N VAL A 46 7.49 -2.94 7.46
CA VAL A 46 7.19 -2.99 6.04
C VAL A 46 6.25 -1.84 5.72
N THR A 47 6.68 -0.96 4.81
CA THR A 47 5.82 0.10 4.28
C THR A 47 5.08 -0.40 3.06
N ILE A 48 3.77 -0.23 3.04
CA ILE A 48 2.93 -0.51 1.87
C ILE A 48 2.51 0.83 1.28
N ILE A 49 2.76 1.01 -0.02
CA ILE A 49 2.33 2.19 -0.77
C ILE A 49 1.49 1.73 -1.95
N THR A 50 0.29 2.28 -2.10
CA THR A 50 -0.59 2.00 -3.24
C THR A 50 -0.76 3.25 -4.08
N LYS A 51 -0.53 3.13 -5.39
CA LYS A 51 -0.70 4.20 -6.39
C LYS A 51 -1.56 3.66 -7.54
N GLY A 52 -2.87 3.92 -7.46
CA GLY A 52 -3.85 3.40 -8.43
C GLY A 52 -3.85 1.86 -8.43
N LYS A 53 -3.48 1.27 -9.58
CA LYS A 53 -3.39 -0.19 -9.78
C LYS A 53 -2.08 -0.81 -9.28
N MET A 54 -1.10 0.01 -8.93
CA MET A 54 0.20 -0.47 -8.46
C MET A 54 0.25 -0.47 -6.94
N ARG A 55 0.79 -1.55 -6.36
CA ARG A 55 1.10 -1.64 -4.93
C ARG A 55 2.57 -1.99 -4.73
N TYR A 56 3.20 -1.32 -3.79
CA TYR A 56 4.59 -1.49 -3.43
C TYR A 56 4.65 -2.02 -2.00
N PHE A 57 5.40 -3.10 -1.79
CA PHE A 57 5.77 -3.58 -0.46
C PHE A 57 7.26 -3.30 -0.30
N ILE A 58 7.57 -2.44 0.67
CA ILE A 58 8.89 -1.82 0.82
C ILE A 58 9.43 -2.25 2.18
N ASN A 59 10.66 -2.76 2.18
CA ASN A 59 11.36 -3.05 3.40
C ASN A 59 11.75 -1.75 4.12
N GLY A 60 11.42 -1.63 5.40
CA GLY A 60 11.72 -0.45 6.22
C GLY A 60 10.63 0.62 6.20
N GLU A 61 10.92 1.70 6.90
CA GLU A 61 10.01 2.83 7.05
C GLU A 61 10.23 3.88 5.95
N HIS A 62 9.22 4.08 5.10
CA HIS A 62 9.31 4.98 3.97
C HIS A 62 8.04 5.82 3.80
N ASN A 63 8.21 7.05 3.32
CA ASN A 63 7.10 7.94 2.94
C ASN A 63 6.86 7.97 1.42
N SER A 64 7.79 7.41 0.64
CA SER A 64 7.72 7.32 -0.82
C SER A 64 8.46 6.07 -1.29
N VAL A 65 8.21 5.65 -2.53
CA VAL A 65 8.82 4.44 -3.09
C VAL A 65 10.32 4.67 -3.32
N PRO A 66 11.22 3.92 -2.66
CA PRO A 66 12.66 4.02 -2.86
C PRO A 66 13.10 3.41 -4.20
N LYS A 67 14.39 3.55 -4.55
CA LYS A 67 14.94 2.98 -5.80
C LYS A 67 15.19 1.47 -5.73
N THR A 68 15.34 0.92 -4.53
CA THR A 68 15.66 -0.48 -4.19
C THR A 68 14.83 -0.93 -2.98
N GLU A 69 14.95 -2.18 -2.52
CA GLU A 69 14.28 -2.67 -1.30
C GLU A 69 12.75 -2.69 -1.38
N TYR A 70 12.21 -2.94 -2.57
CA TYR A 70 10.77 -3.07 -2.77
C TYR A 70 10.39 -4.17 -3.74
N ILE A 71 9.15 -4.64 -3.61
CA ILE A 71 8.47 -5.38 -4.66
C ILE A 71 7.24 -4.58 -5.09
N LYS A 72 7.05 -4.52 -6.41
CA LYS A 72 5.93 -3.83 -7.05
C LYS A 72 5.03 -4.87 -7.69
N ILE A 73 3.75 -4.78 -7.39
CA ILE A 73 2.72 -5.62 -7.99
C ILE A 73 1.67 -4.77 -8.71
N ASP A 74 1.03 -5.35 -9.71
CA ASP A 74 -0.26 -4.92 -10.22
C ASP A 74 -1.36 -5.64 -9.42
N LYS A 75 -2.27 -4.87 -8.82
CA LYS A 75 -3.40 -5.38 -8.04
C LYS A 75 -4.72 -5.39 -8.81
N SER A 76 -4.70 -5.13 -10.12
CA SER A 76 -5.92 -5.05 -10.94
C SER A 76 -6.73 -6.35 -10.95
N GLY A 77 -6.07 -7.50 -10.77
CA GLY A 77 -6.72 -8.81 -10.67
C GLY A 77 -7.31 -9.12 -9.29
N ILE A 78 -7.06 -8.28 -8.28
CA ILE A 78 -7.51 -8.51 -6.91
C ILE A 78 -8.90 -7.88 -6.72
N PRO A 79 -9.94 -8.66 -6.41
CA PRO A 79 -11.26 -8.12 -6.13
C PRO A 79 -11.25 -7.33 -4.82
N LEU A 80 -12.00 -6.23 -4.75
CA LEU A 80 -12.04 -5.37 -3.56
C LEU A 80 -12.32 -6.13 -2.24
N ILE A 81 -13.26 -7.08 -2.27
CA ILE A 81 -13.64 -7.88 -1.09
C ILE A 81 -12.60 -8.95 -0.70
N GLY A 82 -11.72 -9.32 -1.63
CA GLY A 82 -10.64 -10.29 -1.41
C GLY A 82 -9.26 -9.63 -1.33
N ASP A 83 -9.19 -8.31 -1.26
CA ASP A 83 -7.92 -7.59 -1.16
C ASP A 83 -7.40 -7.70 0.29
N GLU A 84 -6.56 -8.71 0.49
CA GLU A 84 -6.03 -9.09 1.79
C GLU A 84 -4.52 -9.35 1.67
N ILE A 85 -3.79 -8.98 2.71
CA ILE A 85 -2.35 -9.23 2.83
C ILE A 85 -2.12 -10.19 3.98
N GLY A 86 -1.44 -11.29 3.70
CA GLY A 86 -0.89 -12.17 4.72
C GLY A 86 0.55 -11.77 4.98
N ILE A 87 0.93 -11.66 6.25
CA ILE A 87 2.28 -11.26 6.63
C ILE A 87 2.74 -12.06 7.84
N CYS A 88 3.99 -12.48 7.83
CA CYS A 88 4.66 -13.07 8.97
C CYS A 88 6.02 -12.40 9.19
N TRP A 89 6.33 -12.12 10.44
CA TRP A 89 7.62 -11.65 10.90
C TRP A 89 8.45 -12.80 11.46
N LYS A 90 9.76 -12.84 11.16
CA LYS A 90 10.70 -13.88 11.63
C LYS A 90 10.15 -15.30 11.40
N ASN A 91 9.60 -15.55 10.21
CA ASN A 91 9.14 -16.88 9.85
C ASN A 91 10.26 -17.65 9.17
N GLU A 92 10.65 -18.78 9.75
CA GLU A 92 11.78 -19.60 9.30
C GLU A 92 13.08 -18.76 9.21
N ASN A 93 13.65 -18.62 8.02
CA ASN A 93 14.89 -17.89 7.75
C ASN A 93 14.64 -16.47 7.23
N TYR A 94 13.38 -16.04 7.12
CA TYR A 94 13.01 -14.75 6.54
C TYR A 94 12.70 -13.73 7.63
N GLU A 95 13.16 -12.50 7.42
CA GLU A 95 12.75 -11.36 8.24
C GLU A 95 11.25 -11.08 8.05
N TRP A 96 10.81 -11.12 6.78
CA TRP A 96 9.40 -11.02 6.43
C TRP A 96 9.01 -12.03 5.36
N GLU A 97 7.86 -12.66 5.57
CA GLU A 97 7.14 -13.39 4.53
C GLU A 97 5.79 -12.70 4.29
N ILE A 98 5.57 -12.26 3.05
CA ILE A 98 4.38 -11.49 2.67
C ILE A 98 3.69 -12.21 1.51
N VAL A 99 2.37 -12.17 1.50
CA VAL A 99 1.56 -12.58 0.37
C VAL A 99 0.46 -11.57 0.11
N ASN A 100 0.21 -11.27 -1.16
CA ASN A 100 -0.98 -10.55 -1.58
C ASN A 100 -1.57 -11.29 -2.78
N HIS A 101 -2.62 -12.07 -2.48
CA HIS A 101 -3.14 -13.07 -3.40
C HIS A 101 -3.74 -12.43 -4.65
N GLN A 102 -3.55 -13.08 -5.82
CA GLN A 102 -4.03 -12.64 -7.12
C GLN A 102 -3.37 -11.35 -7.64
N GLY A 103 -2.36 -10.83 -6.93
CA GLY A 103 -1.47 -9.81 -7.47
C GLY A 103 -0.57 -10.38 -8.56
N GLU A 104 -0.07 -9.52 -9.43
CA GLU A 104 0.94 -9.86 -10.43
C GLU A 104 2.23 -9.13 -10.11
N ILE A 105 3.35 -9.84 -9.98
CA ILE A 105 4.66 -9.23 -9.71
C ILE A 105 5.14 -8.53 -10.98
N ILE A 106 5.30 -7.21 -10.92
CA ILE A 106 5.80 -6.39 -12.02
C ILE A 106 7.30 -6.18 -11.90
N GLU A 107 7.81 -6.02 -10.68
CA GLU A 107 9.21 -5.75 -10.43
C GLU A 107 9.58 -6.19 -9.01
N ASN A 108 10.71 -6.89 -8.85
CA ASN A 108 11.24 -7.29 -7.55
C ASN A 108 12.66 -6.75 -7.37
N LYS A 109 12.84 -5.90 -6.35
CA LYS A 109 14.13 -5.34 -5.90
C LYS A 109 14.38 -5.59 -4.42
N LEU A 110 13.68 -6.55 -3.80
CA LEU A 110 13.95 -7.00 -2.44
C LEU A 110 15.09 -8.01 -2.41
N ASP A 111 15.84 -8.03 -1.32
CA ASP A 111 16.78 -9.12 -1.01
C ASP A 111 16.01 -10.43 -0.75
N THR A 112 15.90 -11.28 -1.75
CA THR A 112 15.12 -12.53 -1.66
C THR A 112 15.69 -13.56 -0.70
N LEU A 113 16.91 -13.35 -0.17
CA LEU A 113 17.47 -14.20 0.89
C LEU A 113 16.88 -13.86 2.26
N LYS A 114 16.37 -12.65 2.45
CA LYS A 114 15.80 -12.14 3.71
C LYS A 114 14.30 -11.94 3.66
N TYR A 115 13.76 -11.66 2.48
CA TYR A 115 12.35 -11.34 2.27
C TYR A 115 11.73 -12.33 1.30
N LYS A 116 10.61 -12.92 1.70
CA LYS A 116 9.81 -13.80 0.85
C LYS A 116 8.52 -13.09 0.47
N PHE A 117 8.23 -13.04 -0.82
CA PHE A 117 6.97 -12.48 -1.33
C PHE A 117 6.28 -13.46 -2.27
N ASN A 118 4.97 -13.64 -2.08
CA ASN A 118 4.14 -14.50 -2.90
C ASN A 118 2.88 -13.76 -3.39
N THR A 119 2.34 -14.19 -4.52
CA THR A 119 1.03 -13.73 -5.01
C THR A 119 -0.05 -14.82 -4.96
N SER A 120 0.25 -15.92 -4.30
CA SER A 120 -0.65 -17.05 -4.11
C SER A 120 -0.67 -17.46 -2.65
N TRP A 121 -1.87 -17.57 -2.08
CA TRP A 121 -2.05 -18.24 -0.79
C TRP A 121 -1.59 -19.69 -0.88
N GLU A 122 -1.13 -20.23 0.25
CA GLU A 122 -0.94 -21.66 0.36
C GLU A 122 -2.29 -22.38 0.20
N LYS A 123 -2.24 -23.54 -0.46
CA LYS A 123 -3.42 -24.38 -0.68
C LYS A 123 -3.48 -25.47 0.37
N ASP A 124 -4.68 -25.82 0.82
CA ASP A 124 -4.86 -26.97 1.70
C ASP A 124 -4.74 -28.29 0.92
N LYS A 125 -4.96 -29.41 1.62
CA LYS A 125 -4.91 -30.76 1.04
C LYS A 125 -5.91 -30.99 -0.11
N TYR A 126 -6.90 -30.11 -0.28
CA TYR A 126 -7.88 -30.16 -1.37
C TYR A 126 -7.57 -29.15 -2.50
N GLY A 127 -6.45 -28.44 -2.41
CA GLY A 127 -6.08 -27.42 -3.39
C GLY A 127 -6.76 -26.07 -3.17
N ILE A 128 -7.43 -25.87 -2.03
CA ILE A 128 -8.20 -24.65 -1.74
C ILE A 128 -7.27 -23.61 -1.09
N PRO A 129 -7.13 -22.41 -1.67
CA PRO A 129 -6.40 -21.29 -1.06
C PRO A 129 -6.92 -21.00 0.36
N ASN A 130 -6.02 -20.84 1.32
CA ASN A 130 -6.41 -20.52 2.70
C ASN A 130 -5.33 -19.71 3.44
N THR A 131 -5.75 -19.06 4.52
CA THR A 131 -4.91 -18.17 5.32
C THR A 131 -4.44 -18.79 6.64
N LYS A 132 -4.62 -20.12 6.86
CA LYS A 132 -4.36 -20.78 8.15
C LYS A 132 -2.94 -20.58 8.68
N LYS A 133 -1.96 -20.48 7.78
CA LYS A 133 -0.55 -20.19 8.14
C LYS A 133 -0.40 -18.89 8.93
N TYR A 134 -1.25 -17.91 8.65
CA TYR A 134 -1.15 -16.55 9.18
C TYR A 134 -1.89 -16.35 10.50
N ILE A 135 -2.38 -17.43 11.12
CA ILE A 135 -3.00 -17.45 12.47
C ILE A 135 -1.96 -17.80 13.55
N LYS A 136 -0.70 -18.05 13.15
CA LYS A 136 0.39 -18.40 14.06
C LYS A 136 0.99 -17.14 14.72
N PRO A 137 1.72 -17.28 15.83
CA PRO A 137 2.46 -16.17 16.44
C PRO A 137 3.35 -15.46 15.42
N ASN A 138 3.45 -14.14 15.54
CA ASN A 138 4.17 -13.24 14.61
C ASN A 138 3.61 -13.18 13.18
N CYS A 139 2.43 -13.74 12.94
CA CYS A 139 1.74 -13.62 11.66
C CYS A 139 0.40 -12.90 11.82
N GLY A 140 -0.10 -12.36 10.72
CA GLY A 140 -1.43 -11.77 10.66
C GLY A 140 -1.96 -11.68 9.24
N THR A 141 -3.25 -11.38 9.17
CA THR A 141 -3.95 -11.07 7.93
C THR A 141 -4.55 -9.68 8.03
N ILE A 142 -4.44 -8.91 6.95
CA ILE A 142 -4.88 -7.52 6.90
C ILE A 142 -5.81 -7.38 5.70
N GLY A 143 -7.11 -7.26 5.96
CA GLY A 143 -8.13 -6.98 4.95
C GLY A 143 -8.16 -5.48 4.59
N LEU A 144 -8.14 -5.16 3.31
CA LEU A 144 -8.03 -3.78 2.81
C LEU A 144 -9.36 -3.17 2.34
N LEU A 145 -10.45 -3.96 2.31
CA LEU A 145 -11.77 -3.55 1.81
C LEU A 145 -12.32 -2.27 2.50
N ASN A 146 -12.10 -2.14 3.81
CA ASN A 146 -12.65 -1.04 4.63
C ASN A 146 -11.57 -0.21 5.31
N MET A 147 -10.30 -0.26 4.86
CA MET A 147 -9.27 0.68 5.31
C MET A 147 -9.57 2.07 4.72
N LYS A 148 -10.60 2.75 5.22
CA LYS A 148 -10.72 4.20 5.08
C LYS A 148 -9.65 4.83 5.95
N THR A 149 -8.51 5.20 5.36
CA THR A 149 -7.50 6.08 5.99
C THR A 149 -7.17 5.67 7.43
N TYR A 150 -6.56 4.51 7.64
CA TYR A 150 -5.74 4.38 8.83
C TYR A 150 -4.53 5.30 8.61
N ASP A 151 -4.43 6.37 9.38
CA ASP A 151 -3.14 7.05 9.62
C ASP A 151 -2.19 6.13 10.44
N GLU A 152 -2.66 4.94 10.81
CA GLU A 152 -2.14 4.14 11.89
C GLU A 152 -1.21 3.01 11.44
N THR A 153 -0.14 2.89 12.23
CA THR A 153 0.76 1.74 12.33
C THR A 153 -0.02 0.49 12.74
N ILE A 154 0.07 -0.57 11.93
CA ILE A 154 -0.39 -1.90 12.33
C ILE A 154 0.75 -2.59 13.08
N ILE A 155 0.51 -2.99 14.32
CA ILE A 155 1.44 -3.83 15.09
C ILE A 155 0.93 -5.26 14.97
N LEU A 156 1.78 -6.18 14.51
CA LEU A 156 1.49 -7.61 14.58
C LEU A 156 1.64 -8.06 16.03
N GLU A 157 0.55 -7.95 16.79
CA GLU A 157 0.45 -8.53 18.14
C GLU A 157 -0.02 -9.98 18.04
N ASN A 158 0.40 -10.80 19.01
CA ASN A 158 0.14 -12.25 19.07
C ASN A 158 -1.33 -12.64 18.87
#